data_AF-A0A2S9GQC5-F1
#
_entry.id   AF-A0A2S9GQC5-F1
#
_cell.length_a   1.000
_cell.length_b   1.000
_cell.length_c   1.000
_cell.angle_alpha   90.00
_cell.angle_beta   90.00
_cell.angle_gamma   90.00
#
_symmetry.space_group_name_H-M   'P 1'
#
loop_
_entity.id
_entity.type
_entity.pdbx_description
1 polymer ?
#
loop_
_entity_poly.entity_id
_entity_poly.type
_entity_poly.pdbx_seq_one_letter_code
_entity_poly.pdbx_strand_id
1 'polypeptide(L)' 'MSVPARTVPLFADIDDVARRLAETGYLPDTATATAVFLADR' A
#
# COMPACT_ATOMS: atom_id res chain seq x y z
N MET A 1 -0.02 9.89 -29.77
CA MET A 1 -0.92 9.34 -28.73
C MET A 1 -0.08 9.13 -27.48
N SER A 2 -0.32 9.88 -26.40
CA SER A 2 0.39 9.66 -25.12
C SER A 2 -0.24 8.45 -24.43
N VAL A 3 0.56 7.46 -24.04
CA VAL A 3 0.06 6.32 -23.26
C VAL A 3 -0.27 6.85 -21.87
N PRO A 4 -1.48 6.62 -21.32
CA PRO A 4 -1.79 7.02 -19.96
C PRO A 4 -0.81 6.34 -19.01
N ALA A 5 -0.25 7.10 -18.06
CA ALA A 5 0.63 6.53 -17.04
C ALA A 5 -0.17 5.46 -16.28
N ARG A 6 0.28 4.20 -16.39
CA ARG A 6 -0.31 3.11 -15.62
C ARG A 6 0.19 3.26 -14.18
N THR A 7 -0.72 3.55 -13.25
CA THR A 7 -0.40 3.49 -11.82
C THR A 7 0.07 2.08 -11.51
N VAL A 8 1.31 1.96 -11.07
CA VAL A 8 1.86 0.70 -10.57
C VAL A 8 1.54 0.68 -9.08
N PRO A 9 0.84 -0.35 -8.57
CA PRO A 9 0.59 -0.48 -7.14
C PRO A 9 1.91 -0.38 -6.37
N LEU A 10 1.92 0.41 -5.32
CA LEU A 10 3.09 0.62 -4.48
C LEU A 10 3.37 -0.60 -3.59
N PHE A 11 2.35 -1.40 -3.29
CA PHE A 11 2.42 -2.53 -2.38
C PHE A 11 2.07 -3.86 -3.07
N ALA A 12 2.79 -4.91 -2.70
CA ALA A 12 2.55 -6.25 -3.23
C ALA A 12 1.38 -6.97 -2.54
N ASP A 13 1.28 -6.83 -1.22
CA ASP A 13 0.28 -7.45 -0.35
C ASP A 13 0.05 -6.62 0.94
N ILE A 14 -0.83 -7.11 1.81
CA ILE A 14 -1.17 -6.44 3.08
C ILE A 14 0.01 -6.47 4.07
N ASP A 15 0.83 -7.52 4.04
CA ASP A 15 1.99 -7.66 4.94
C ASP A 15 3.10 -6.67 4.55
N ASP A 16 3.27 -6.40 3.25
CA ASP A 16 4.17 -5.37 2.74
C ASP A 16 3.74 -3.97 3.20
N VAL A 17 2.43 -3.68 3.18
CA VAL A 17 1.89 -2.45 3.77
C VAL A 17 2.23 -2.36 5.26
N ALA A 18 1.95 -3.41 6.02
CA ALA A 18 2.18 -3.42 7.46
C ALA A 18 3.66 -3.19 7.80
N ARG A 19 4.57 -3.84 7.08
CA ARG A 19 6.02 -3.68 7.24
C ARG A 19 6.47 -2.26 6.92
N ARG A 20 6.04 -1.69 5.79
CA ARG A 20 6.45 -0.33 5.38
C ARG A 20 5.88 0.74 6.29
N LEU A 21 4.68 0.55 6.82
CA LEU A 21 4.14 1.43 7.86
C LEU A 21 4.94 1.32 9.17
N ALA A 22 5.30 0.11 9.59
CA ALA A 22 6.15 -0.11 10.76
C ALA A 22 7.54 0.55 10.64
N GLU A 23 8.13 0.58 9.44
CA GLU A 23 9.39 1.28 9.16
C GLU A 23 9.29 2.81 9.42
N THR A 24 8.10 3.39 9.35
CA THR A 24 7.86 4.80 9.70
C THR A 24 7.59 5.04 11.19
N GLY A 25 7.51 3.96 11.99
CA GLY A 25 7.11 4.01 13.39
C GLY A 25 5.60 3.93 13.62
N TYR A 26 4.80 3.74 12.57
CA TYR A 26 3.37 3.48 12.68
C TYR A 26 3.14 1.98 12.89
N LEU A 27 2.39 1.59 13.91
CA LEU A 27 2.01 0.19 14.16
C LEU A 27 0.58 -0.02 13.67
N PRO A 28 0.37 -0.39 12.39
CA PRO A 28 -0.97 -0.60 11.86
C PRO A 28 -1.57 -1.89 12.43
N ASP A 29 -2.90 -1.86 12.63
CA ASP A 29 -3.66 -3.10 12.69
C ASP A 29 -3.95 -3.64 11.27
N THR A 30 -4.47 -4.86 11.20
CA THR A 30 -4.79 -5.51 9.93
C THR A 30 -5.84 -4.74 9.13
N ALA A 31 -6.82 -4.11 9.81
CA ALA A 31 -7.87 -3.35 9.14
C ALA A 31 -7.29 -2.10 8.44
N THR A 32 -6.37 -1.41 9.09
CA THR A 32 -5.67 -0.24 8.57
C THR A 32 -4.76 -0.63 7.41
N ALA A 33 -3.98 -1.71 7.54
CA ALA A 33 -3.14 -2.21 6.45
C ALA A 33 -3.99 -2.62 5.23
N THR A 34 -5.15 -3.25 5.46
CA THR A 34 -6.10 -3.61 4.39
C THR A 34 -6.67 -2.37 3.70
N ALA A 35 -7.07 -1.34 4.45
CA ALA A 35 -7.61 -0.11 3.90
C ALA A 35 -6.59 0.61 3.01
N VAL A 36 -5.34 0.70 3.46
CA VAL A 36 -4.23 1.30 2.68
C VAL A 36 -3.97 0.49 1.41
N PHE A 37 -3.94 -0.84 1.51
CA PHE A 37 -3.75 -1.72 0.36
C PHE A 37 -4.86 -1.62 -0.69
N LEU A 38 -6.11 -1.44 -0.25
CA LEU A 38 -7.24 -1.22 -1.15
C LEU A 38 -7.20 0.17 -1.80
N ALA A 39 -6.71 1.19 -1.08
CA ALA A 39 -6.59 2.55 -1.59
C ALA A 39 -5.43 2.74 -2.60
N ASP A 40 -4.41 1.89 -2.57
CA ASP A 40 -3.26 1.91 -3.48
C ASP A 40 -3.60 1.40 -4.91
N ARG A 41 -4.71 0.69 -5.08
CA ARG A 41 -5.16 0.11 -6.36
C ARG A 41 -6.08 1.04 -7.14
#